data_AF-A0A349X225-F1
#
_entry.id   AF-A0A349X225-F1
#
_cell.length_a   1.000
_cell.length_b   1.000
_cell.length_c   1.000
_cell.angle_alpha   90.00
_cell.angle_beta   90.00
_cell.angle_gamma   90.00
#
_symmetry.space_group_name_H-M   'P 1'
#
loop_
_entity.id
_entity.type
_entity.pdbx_description
1 polymer ?
#
loop_
_entity_poly.entity_id
_entity_poly.type
_entity_poly.pdbx_seq_one_letter_code
_entity_poly.pdbx_strand_id
1 'polypeptide(L)' 'MKYTKQDIKEMDQRYRAHFINSLSGFKSANLVGTRGLNGLDNLCIVSSVV' A
#
# COMPACT_ATOMS: atom_id res chain seq x y z
N MET A 1 12.71 20.51 5.38
CA MET A 1 11.55 20.22 6.26
C MET A 1 11.87 18.93 7.02
N LYS A 2 11.68 18.89 8.34
CA LYS A 2 11.97 17.71 9.17
C LYS A 2 10.69 17.30 9.88
N TYR A 3 10.24 16.07 9.66
CA TYR A 3 9.09 15.49 10.37
C TYR A 3 9.60 14.60 11.52
N THR A 4 9.08 14.81 12.71
CA THR A 4 9.28 13.92 13.85
C THR A 4 8.28 12.77 13.84
N LYS A 5 8.53 11.74 14.65
CA LYS A 5 7.57 10.65 14.85
C LYS A 5 6.25 11.16 15.43
N GLN A 6 6.27 12.21 16.25
CA GLN A 6 5.07 12.78 16.84
C GLN A 6 4.25 13.52 15.77
N ASP A 7 4.91 14.32 14.93
CA ASP A 7 4.26 15.03 13.81
C ASP A 7 3.52 14.04 12.90
N ILE A 8 4.16 12.91 12.55
CA ILE A 8 3.55 11.87 11.72
C ILE A 8 2.35 11.23 12.42
N LYS A 9 2.41 11.00 13.73
CA LYS A 9 1.28 10.40 14.48
C LYS A 9 0.06 11.32 14.54
N GLU A 10 0.29 12.63 14.60
CA GLU A 10 -0.75 13.65 14.69
C GLU A 10 -1.43 13.96 13.35
N MET A 11 -0.82 13.54 12.22
CA MET A 11 -1.44 13.65 10.90
C MET A 11 -2.79 12.94 10.82
N ASP A 12 -3.72 13.53 10.07
CA ASP A 12 -4.96 12.86 9.68
C ASP A 12 -4.68 11.49 9.06
N GLN A 13 -5.49 10.49 9.41
CA GLN A 13 -5.23 9.10 9.03
C GLN A 13 -5.03 8.91 7.51
N ARG A 14 -5.87 9.56 6.68
CA ARG A 14 -5.77 9.47 5.22
C ARG A 14 -4.50 10.15 4.71
N TYR A 15 -4.20 11.35 5.21
CA TYR A 15 -2.98 12.07 4.83
C TYR A 15 -1.73 11.29 5.23
N ARG A 16 -1.69 10.76 6.45
CA ARG A 16 -0.61 9.89 6.93
C ARG A 16 -0.42 8.67 6.04
N ALA A 17 -1.50 8.00 5.65
CA ALA A 17 -1.43 6.83 4.77
C ALA A 17 -0.83 7.18 3.40
N HIS A 18 -1.25 8.29 2.78
CA HIS A 18 -0.68 8.75 1.52
C HIS A 18 0.79 9.16 1.67
N PHE A 19 1.10 9.98 2.69
CA PHE A 19 2.47 10.44 2.97
C PHE A 19 3.43 9.26 3.10
N ILE A 20 3.11 8.28 3.96
CA ILE A 20 3.94 7.09 4.17
C ILE A 20 4.05 6.25 2.89
N ASN A 21 2.95 6.06 2.15
CA ASN A 21 2.96 5.27 0.91
C ASN A 21 3.79 5.91 -0.21
N SER A 22 4.03 7.22 -0.19
CA SER A 22 4.86 7.92 -1.16
C SER A 22 6.37 7.85 -0.86
N LEU A 23 6.78 7.52 0.38
CA LEU A 23 8.19 7.59 0.79
C LEU A 23 9.09 6.57 0.08
N SER A 24 8.57 5.41 -0.30
CA SER A 24 9.36 4.38 -0.97
C SER A 24 9.51 4.62 -2.48
N GLY A 25 9.05 5.76 -2.99
CA GLY A 25 9.11 6.10 -4.41
C GLY A 25 8.15 5.28 -5.27
N PHE A 26 8.56 5.04 -6.52
CA PHE A 26 7.78 4.27 -7.49
C PHE A 26 7.54 2.83 -7.00
N LYS A 27 6.33 2.31 -7.24
CA LYS A 27 5.96 0.92 -6.97
C LYS A 27 5.39 0.29 -8.24
N SER A 28 5.75 -0.97 -8.50
CA SER A 28 5.14 -1.75 -9.58
C SER A 28 3.64 -1.95 -9.34
N ALA A 29 2.87 -2.10 -10.40
CA ALA A 29 1.45 -2.44 -10.33
C ALA A 29 1.27 -3.87 -10.86
N ASN A 30 1.17 -4.83 -9.95
CA ASN A 30 1.03 -6.24 -10.30
C ASN A 30 -0.41 -6.69 -10.08
N LEU A 31 -0.83 -7.67 -10.88
CA LEU A 31 -2.10 -8.38 -10.70
C LEU A 31 -1.81 -9.78 -10.17
N VAL A 32 -2.40 -10.11 -9.03
CA VAL A 32 -2.31 -11.44 -8.42
C VAL A 32 -3.64 -12.15 -8.64
N GLY A 33 -3.61 -13.15 -9.50
CA GLY A 33 -4.72 -14.08 -9.70
C GLY A 33 -4.57 -15.31 -8.79
N THR A 34 -5.64 -15.70 -8.11
CA THR A 34 -5.71 -16.95 -7.35
C THR A 34 -7.00 -17.70 -7.68
N ARG A 35 -7.04 -19.00 -7.38
CA ARG A 35 -8.25 -19.83 -7.51
C ARG A 35 -8.49 -20.56 -6.21
N GLY A 36 -9.70 -20.45 -5.68
CA GLY A 36 -10.13 -21.16 -4.48
C GLY A 36 -10.29 -22.66 -4.72
N LEU A 37 -10.33 -23.44 -3.65
CA LEU A 37 -10.57 -24.90 -3.73
C LEU A 37 -11.94 -25.26 -4.31
N ASN A 38 -12.90 -24.33 -4.24
CA ASN A 38 -14.21 -24.43 -4.88
C ASN A 38 -14.21 -24.02 -6.36
N GLY A 39 -13.04 -23.71 -6.94
CA GLY A 39 -12.88 -23.31 -8.33
C GLY A 39 -13.18 -21.83 -8.63
N LEU A 40 -13.49 -21.01 -7.62
CA LEU A 40 -13.74 -19.58 -7.84
C LEU A 40 -12.43 -18.81 -8.05
N ASP A 41 -12.39 -18.03 -9.12
CA ASP A 41 -11.26 -17.15 -9.44
C ASP A 41 -11.30 -15.84 -8.65
N ASN A 42 -10.14 -15.38 -8.21
CA ASN A 42 -9.94 -14.11 -7.56
C ASN A 42 -8.82 -13.32 -8.26
N LEU A 43 -8.95 -12.00 -8.27
CA LEU A 43 -7.96 -11.10 -8.83
C LEU A 43 -7.79 -9.88 -7.92
N CYS A 44 -6.54 -9.52 -7.63
CA CYS A 44 -6.21 -8.37 -6.78
C CYS A 44 -5.06 -7.56 -7.38
N ILE A 45 -5.11 -6.23 -7.27
CA ILE A 45 -3.99 -5.35 -7.59
C ILE A 45 -3.08 -5.20 -6.37
N VAL A 46 -1.77 -5.34 -6.56
CA VAL A 46 -0.77 -5.19 -5.50
C VAL A 46 0.44 -4.38 -5.98
N SER A 47 1.04 -3.64 -5.06
CA SER A 47 2.20 -2.80 -5.34
C SER A 47 3.41 -3.09 -4.45
N SER A 48 3.52 -4.33 -3.96
CA SER A 48 4.50 -4.75 -2.95
C SER A 48 5.28 -6.01 -3.35
N VAL A 49 5.28 -6.36 -4.64
CA VAL A 49 6.11 -7.46 -5.14
C VAL A 49 7.56 -6.98 -5.18
N VAL A 50 8.45 -7.76 -4.58
CA VAL A 50 9.91 -7.56 -4.50
C VAL A 50 10.62 -8.73 -5.13
#